data_AF-K6XI43-F1
#
_entry.id   AF-K6XI43-F1
#
_cell.length_a   1.000
_cell.length_b   1.000
_cell.length_c   1.000
_cell.angle_alpha   90.00
_cell.angle_beta   90.00
_cell.angle_gamma   90.00
#
_symmetry.space_group_name_H-M   'P 1'
#
loop_
_entity.id
_entity.type
_entity.pdbx_description
1 polymer ?
#
loop_
_entity_poly.entity_id
_entity_poly.type
_entity_poly.pdbx_seq_one_letter_code
_entity_poly.pdbx_strand_id
1 'polypeptide(L)'
;MAFNRRNADPKVVRAKLARIWEPHVAPLNELANRVADAEGLPHGHVPYVDPDAGGVRARMLVLLDNPSTKAEAGTGSGLLSLDNNDRTARNCREAYARHGVE
;
A
#
# COMPACT_ATOMS: atom_id res chain seq x y z
N MET A 1 18.62 7.24 9.55
CA MET A 1 18.42 7.13 8.09
C MET A 1 17.31 6.11 7.86
N ALA A 2 16.10 6.56 7.51
CA ALA A 2 14.94 5.67 7.46
C ALA A 2 15.05 4.68 6.28
N PHE A 3 14.91 3.39 6.59
CA PHE A 3 14.80 2.26 5.65
C PHE A 3 13.56 2.43 4.76
N ASN A 4 13.66 3.23 3.72
CA ASN A 4 12.64 3.37 2.70
C ASN A 4 12.94 2.43 1.51
N ARG A 5 11.94 2.10 0.70
CA ARG A 5 12.04 1.24 -0.50
C ARG A 5 12.22 -0.26 -0.21
N ARG A 6 11.73 -0.74 0.94
CA ARG A 6 11.84 -2.15 1.32
C ARG A 6 11.11 -3.09 0.36
N ASN A 7 10.10 -2.61 -0.37
CA ASN A 7 9.40 -3.39 -1.39
C ASN A 7 10.24 -3.60 -2.68
N ALA A 8 11.48 -3.09 -2.72
CA ALA A 8 12.45 -3.53 -3.72
C ALA A 8 12.90 -4.99 -3.52
N ASP A 9 12.77 -5.53 -2.29
CA ASP A 9 13.03 -6.94 -1.99
C ASP A 9 11.74 -7.77 -2.14
N PRO A 10 11.68 -8.73 -3.08
CA PRO A 10 10.51 -9.60 -3.27
C PRO A 10 10.14 -10.42 -2.03
N LYS A 11 11.09 -10.71 -1.12
CA LYS A 11 10.80 -11.41 0.15
C LYS A 11 9.96 -10.53 1.08
N VAL A 12 10.25 -9.23 1.14
CA VAL A 12 9.46 -8.27 1.91
C VAL A 12 8.05 -8.16 1.33
N VAL A 13 7.93 -8.04 0.01
CA VAL A 13 6.63 -7.97 -0.67
C VAL A 13 5.80 -9.23 -0.40
N ARG A 14 6.37 -10.43 -0.56
CA ARG A 14 5.66 -11.69 -0.29
C ARG A 14 5.18 -11.80 1.16
N ALA A 15 6.01 -11.38 2.12
CA ALA A 15 5.63 -11.41 3.54
C ALA A 15 4.44 -10.48 3.84
N LYS A 16 4.39 -9.31 3.21
CA LYS A 16 3.25 -8.39 3.32
C LYS A 16 2.00 -8.92 2.62
N LEU A 17 2.15 -9.47 1.41
CA LEU A 17 1.03 -10.05 0.65
C LEU A 17 0.36 -11.21 1.40
N ALA A 18 1.10 -12.00 2.18
CA ALA A 18 0.52 -13.05 3.02
C ALA A 18 -0.39 -12.52 4.16
N ARG A 19 -0.35 -11.20 4.42
CA ARG A 19 -1.01 -10.52 5.55
C ARG A 19 -2.10 -9.54 5.13
N ILE A 20 -2.40 -9.42 3.84
CA ILE A 20 -3.41 -8.47 3.33
C ILE A 20 -4.84 -8.78 3.80
N TRP A 21 -5.07 -9.95 4.37
CA TRP A 21 -6.37 -10.33 4.95
C TRP A 21 -6.35 -10.34 6.48
N GLU A 22 -5.33 -9.74 7.12
CA GLU A 22 -5.36 -9.49 8.56
C GLU A 22 -6.57 -8.60 8.92
N PRO A 23 -7.22 -8.81 10.09
CA PRO A 23 -8.51 -8.19 10.41
C PRO A 23 -8.55 -6.66 10.31
N HIS A 24 -7.42 -5.97 10.54
CA HIS A 24 -7.37 -4.51 10.47
C HIS A 24 -7.31 -3.97 9.04
N VAL A 25 -6.95 -4.77 8.04
CA VAL A 25 -6.88 -4.36 6.62
C VAL A 25 -7.92 -5.06 5.75
N ALA A 26 -8.45 -6.21 6.17
CA ALA A 26 -9.40 -6.99 5.37
C ALA A 26 -10.60 -6.17 4.85
N PRO A 27 -11.29 -5.33 5.65
CA PRO A 27 -12.41 -4.54 5.13
C PRO A 27 -12.02 -3.52 4.05
N LEU A 28 -10.78 -3.02 4.09
CA LEU A 28 -10.25 -2.11 3.07
C LEU A 28 -9.89 -2.85 1.79
N ASN A 29 -9.37 -4.08 1.90
CA ASN A 29 -9.04 -4.90 0.74
C ASN A 29 -10.28 -5.55 0.11
N GLU A 30 -11.34 -5.78 0.89
CA GLU A 30 -12.68 -6.07 0.35
C GLU A 30 -13.23 -4.88 -0.43
N LEU A 31 -13.04 -3.65 0.05
CA LEU A 31 -13.39 -2.46 -0.71
C LEU A 31 -12.62 -2.38 -2.04
N ALA A 32 -11.30 -2.66 -2.04
CA ALA A 32 -10.51 -2.73 -3.26
C ALA A 32 -11.05 -3.75 -4.27
N ASN A 33 -11.48 -4.93 -3.79
CA ASN A 33 -12.13 -5.93 -4.64
C ASN A 33 -13.46 -5.44 -5.22
N ARG A 34 -14.31 -4.77 -4.43
CA ARG A 34 -15.55 -4.19 -4.94
C ARG A 34 -15.32 -3.10 -6.00
N VAL A 35 -14.26 -2.30 -5.84
CA VAL A 35 -13.85 -1.32 -6.86
C VAL A 35 -13.40 -2.05 -8.12
N ALA A 36 -12.58 -3.09 -8.00
CA ALA A 36 -12.16 -3.90 -9.15
C ALA A 36 -13.36 -4.53 -9.87
N ASP A 37 -14.33 -5.09 -9.14
CA ASP A 37 -15.55 -5.67 -9.71
C ASP A 37 -16.38 -4.62 -10.47
N ALA A 38 -16.55 -3.42 -9.89
CA ALA A 38 -17.30 -2.33 -10.51
C ALA A 38 -16.66 -1.83 -11.82
N GLU A 39 -15.33 -1.87 -11.90
CA GLU A 39 -14.55 -1.44 -13.07
C GLU A 39 -14.26 -2.60 -14.05
N GLY A 40 -14.72 -3.82 -13.77
CA GLY A 40 -14.45 -5.00 -14.60
C GLY A 40 -12.97 -5.43 -14.61
N LEU A 41 -12.23 -5.10 -13.54
CA LEU A 41 -10.81 -5.41 -13.37
C LEU A 41 -10.62 -6.69 -12.55
N PRO A 42 -9.56 -7.48 -12.78
CA PRO A 42 -9.23 -8.60 -11.91
C PRO A 42 -8.84 -8.12 -10.50
N HIS A 43 -9.20 -8.88 -9.46
CA HIS A 43 -8.82 -8.58 -8.08
C HIS A 43 -7.29 -8.43 -7.94
N GLY A 44 -6.88 -7.44 -7.14
CA GLY A 44 -5.48 -7.04 -6.98
C GLY A 44 -4.95 -6.05 -8.03
N HIS A 45 -5.70 -5.74 -9.10
CA HIS A 45 -5.33 -4.62 -10.00
C HIS A 45 -5.59 -3.27 -9.35
N VAL A 46 -6.64 -3.16 -8.54
CA VAL A 46 -6.74 -2.12 -7.52
C VAL A 46 -5.79 -2.51 -6.39
N PRO A 47 -4.74 -1.71 -6.09
CA PRO A 47 -3.73 -2.12 -5.12
C PRO A 47 -4.32 -2.29 -3.71
N TYR A 48 -3.84 -3.30 -2.99
CA TYR A 48 -4.26 -3.53 -1.61
C TYR A 48 -3.52 -2.61 -0.63
N VAL A 49 -4.10 -2.42 0.55
CA VAL A 49 -3.46 -1.66 1.63
C VAL A 49 -2.26 -2.45 2.19
N ASP A 50 -1.12 -1.77 2.38
CA ASP A 50 0.02 -2.34 3.08
C ASP A 50 -0.32 -2.58 4.58
N PRO A 51 -0.29 -3.84 5.07
CA PRO A 51 -0.64 -4.16 6.45
C PRO A 51 0.30 -3.54 7.49
N ASP A 52 1.49 -3.09 7.11
CA ASP A 52 2.46 -2.45 8.02
C ASP A 52 2.19 -0.96 8.23
N ALA A 53 1.37 -0.31 7.40
CA ALA A 53 1.17 1.14 7.43
C ALA A 53 -0.30 1.59 7.41
N GLY A 54 -1.22 0.71 7.03
CA GLY A 54 -2.64 1.04 6.91
C GLY A 54 -3.55 0.19 7.77
N GLY A 55 -4.85 0.48 7.70
CA GLY A 55 -5.91 -0.29 8.34
C GLY A 55 -7.07 0.58 8.81
N VAL A 56 -8.17 -0.06 9.18
CA VAL A 56 -9.41 0.58 9.64
C VAL A 56 -9.26 1.37 10.95
N ARG A 57 -8.12 1.21 11.63
CA ARG A 57 -7.77 1.97 12.85
C ARG A 57 -6.84 3.15 12.58
N ALA A 58 -6.48 3.41 11.32
CA ALA A 58 -5.64 4.55 10.95
C ALA A 58 -6.33 5.86 11.36
N ARG A 59 -5.56 6.76 11.99
CA ARG A 59 -6.05 8.08 12.43
C ARG A 59 -6.01 9.14 11.33
N MET A 60 -5.33 8.82 10.22
CA MET A 60 -5.13 9.72 9.10
C MET A 60 -5.33 8.96 7.80
N LEU A 61 -6.09 9.56 6.88
CA LEU A 61 -6.22 9.13 5.51
C LEU A 61 -5.47 10.11 4.62
N VAL A 62 -4.58 9.60 3.76
CA VAL A 62 -3.85 10.42 2.79
C VAL A 62 -4.31 10.01 1.40
N LEU A 63 -4.92 10.96 0.70
CA LEU A 63 -5.44 10.79 -0.65
C LEU A 63 -4.50 11.49 -1.63
N LEU A 64 -4.04 10.74 -2.64
CA LEU A 64 -3.22 11.21 -3.74
C LEU A 64 -3.98 11.03 -5.06
N ASP A 65 -3.42 11.53 -6.15
CA ASP A 65 -4.06 11.53 -7.48
C ASP A 65 -4.29 10.11 -8.04
N ASN A 66 -3.23 9.31 -8.17
CA ASN A 66 -3.30 7.94 -8.66
C ASN A 66 -2.22 7.03 -8.04
N PRO A 67 -2.42 5.70 -8.05
CA PRO A 67 -1.36 4.77 -7.69
C PRO A 67 -0.20 4.85 -8.68
N SER A 68 1.03 4.82 -8.17
CA SER A 68 2.23 4.75 -9.02
C SER A 68 2.35 3.37 -9.68
N THR A 69 3.14 3.26 -10.75
CA THR A 69 3.48 1.95 -11.35
C THR A 69 4.18 0.98 -10.39
N LYS A 70 4.65 1.46 -9.23
CA LYS A 70 5.22 0.60 -8.17
C LYS A 70 4.18 0.05 -7.20
N ALA A 71 2.94 0.52 -7.26
CA ALA A 71 1.80 -0.06 -6.56
C ALA A 71 1.03 -1.08 -7.42
N GLU A 72 1.27 -1.12 -8.74
CA GLU A 72 0.63 -2.08 -9.66
C GLU A 72 0.98 -3.53 -9.31
N ALA A 73 0.02 -4.44 -9.48
CA ALA A 73 0.28 -5.87 -9.40
C ALA A 73 1.11 -6.35 -10.61
N GLY A 74 2.05 -7.27 -10.38
CA GLY A 74 2.89 -7.87 -11.41
C GLY A 74 4.17 -7.08 -11.76
N THR A 75 4.08 -5.75 -11.85
CA THR A 75 5.23 -4.86 -12.15
C THR A 75 5.77 -4.13 -10.91
N GLY A 76 4.92 -3.96 -9.89
CA GLY A 76 5.21 -3.35 -8.61
C GLY A 76 4.96 -4.30 -7.43
N SER A 77 4.63 -3.73 -6.28
CA SER A 77 4.34 -4.48 -5.05
C SER A 77 2.92 -5.02 -4.99
N GLY A 78 1.98 -4.48 -5.78
CA GLY A 78 0.55 -4.69 -5.57
C GLY A 78 -0.02 -3.98 -4.34
N LEU A 79 0.75 -3.10 -3.69
CA LEU A 79 0.42 -2.50 -2.40
C LEU A 79 0.48 -0.96 -2.42
N LEU A 80 -0.48 -0.32 -1.74
CA LEU A 80 -0.42 1.08 -1.31
C LEU A 80 0.51 1.16 -0.10
N SER A 81 1.80 1.48 -0.34
CA SER A 81 2.86 1.31 0.66
C SER A 81 3.86 2.47 0.68
N LEU A 82 4.22 2.90 1.90
CA LEU A 82 5.36 3.80 2.15
C LEU A 82 6.72 3.13 1.93
N ASP A 83 6.75 1.84 1.64
CA ASP A 83 7.95 1.08 1.32
C ASP A 83 8.10 0.81 -0.19
N ASN A 84 7.19 1.32 -1.02
CA ASN A 84 7.33 1.22 -2.48
C ASN A 84 8.63 1.89 -2.96
N ASN A 85 9.28 1.28 -3.95
CA ASN A 85 10.53 1.79 -4.51
C ASN A 85 10.29 2.91 -5.52
N ASP A 86 9.62 3.99 -5.08
CA ASP A 86 9.34 5.17 -5.88
C ASP A 86 9.57 6.48 -5.11
N ARG A 87 9.37 7.60 -5.81
CA ARG A 87 9.56 8.95 -5.26
C ARG A 87 8.41 9.37 -4.34
N THR A 88 7.19 8.95 -4.65
CA THR A 88 5.98 9.33 -3.91
C THR A 88 6.01 8.74 -2.51
N ALA A 89 6.26 7.44 -2.38
CA ALA A 89 6.41 6.75 -1.10
C ALA A 89 7.50 7.38 -0.23
N ARG A 90 8.62 7.79 -0.85
CA ARG A 90 9.68 8.55 -0.15
C ARG A 90 9.22 9.88 0.37
N ASN A 91 8.61 10.69 -0.48
CA ASN A 91 8.16 12.03 -0.08
C ASN A 91 7.12 11.93 1.05
N CYS A 92 6.18 10.99 0.96
CA CYS A 92 5.20 10.73 2.03
C CYS A 92 5.90 10.31 3.33
N ARG A 93 6.80 9.32 3.29
CA ARG A 93 7.53 8.85 4.48
C ARG A 93 8.34 9.97 5.15
N GLU A 94 9.02 10.80 4.37
CA GLU A 94 9.78 11.95 4.89
C GLU A 94 8.87 13.01 5.50
N ALA A 95 7.72 13.31 4.87
CA ALA A 95 6.74 14.25 5.41
C ALA A 95 6.13 13.73 6.72
N TYR A 96 5.77 12.45 6.78
CA TYR A 96 5.15 11.84 7.96
C TYR A 96 6.11 11.89 9.14
N ALA A 97 7.36 11.46 8.92
CA ALA A 97 8.41 11.53 9.93
C ALA A 97 8.67 12.97 10.42
N ARG A 98 8.67 13.96 9.53
CA ARG A 98 8.85 15.38 9.89
C ARG A 98 7.75 15.91 10.80
N HIS A 99 6.54 15.36 10.68
CA HIS A 99 5.35 15.83 11.41
C HIS A 99 4.90 14.88 12.52
N GLY A 100 5.71 13.86 12.87
CA GLY A 100 5.38 12.92 13.95
C GLY A 100 4.19 12.02 13.64
N VAL A 101 3.96 11.74 12.37
CA VAL A 101 2.98 10.75 11.92
C VAL A 101 3.68 9.40 11.84
N GLU A 102 3.18 8.45 12.61
CA GLU A 102 3.58 7.03 12.60
C GLU A 102 2.75 6.22 11.60
#